data_AF-J9DNA4-F1
#
_entry.id   AF-J9DNA4-F1
#
_cell.length_a   1.000
_cell.length_b   1.000
_cell.length_c   1.000
_cell.angle_alpha   90.00
_cell.angle_beta   90.00
_cell.angle_gamma   90.00
#
_symmetry.space_group_name_H-M   'P 1'
#
loop_
_entity.id
_entity.type
_entity.pdbx_description
1 polymer ?
#
loop_
_entity_poly.entity_id
_entity_poly.type
_entity_poly.pdbx_seq_one_letter_code
_entity_poly.pdbx_strand_id
1 'polypeptide(L)'
;MDLKFVHVDHMTAYYLGYKNEEVIDKSWYQFLHPDHLVEVAYKHRILSQRKDGAVMCLLRLQIKDCSWLWLHTVFAVKNNLWYQAAHGKRMRHLIYITYQVLK
;
A
#
# COMPACT_ATOMS: atom_id res chain seq x y z
N MET A 1 -7.22 -7.58 4.83
CA MET A 1 -6.78 -6.91 3.58
C MET A 1 -5.50 -7.63 3.15
N ASP A 2 -5.16 -7.68 1.86
CA ASP A 2 -4.02 -8.46 1.32
C ASP A 2 -2.88 -7.58 0.78
N LEU A 3 -2.96 -6.27 1.04
CA LEU A 3 -1.99 -5.26 0.64
C LEU A 3 -1.69 -5.25 -0.88
N LYS A 4 -2.67 -5.64 -1.71
CA LYS A 4 -2.59 -5.48 -3.16
C LYS A 4 -2.89 -4.06 -3.59
N PHE A 5 -2.24 -3.63 -4.66
CA PHE A 5 -2.56 -2.35 -5.31
C PHE A 5 -3.94 -2.41 -5.94
N VAL A 6 -4.83 -1.53 -5.47
CA VAL A 6 -6.16 -1.31 -6.06
C VAL A 6 -6.17 -0.05 -6.91
N HIS A 7 -5.40 0.96 -6.50
CA HIS A 7 -5.24 2.23 -7.20
C HIS A 7 -3.83 2.75 -6.96
N VAL A 8 -3.26 3.38 -7.98
CA VAL A 8 -1.94 4.00 -7.95
C VAL A 8 -2.05 5.36 -8.62
N ASP A 9 -1.55 6.41 -7.96
CA ASP A 9 -1.51 7.74 -8.56
C ASP A 9 -0.34 7.89 -9.54
N HIS A 10 -0.40 8.95 -10.35
CA HIS A 10 0.61 9.22 -11.37
C HIS A 10 2.02 9.42 -10.77
N MET A 11 2.13 9.99 -9.57
CA MET A 11 3.42 10.22 -8.92
C MET A 11 4.07 8.91 -8.48
N THR A 12 3.27 7.97 -7.98
CA THR A 12 3.73 6.64 -7.56
C THR A 12 4.19 5.82 -8.75
N ALA A 13 3.43 5.85 -9.85
CA ALA A 13 3.86 5.24 -11.10
C ALA A 13 5.20 5.84 -11.58
N TYR A 14 5.34 7.17 -11.51
CA TYR A 14 6.57 7.88 -11.89
C TYR A 14 7.77 7.48 -11.01
N TYR A 15 7.65 7.53 -9.68
CA TYR A 15 8.76 7.23 -8.76
C TYR A 15 9.18 5.76 -8.78
N LEU A 16 8.23 4.83 -8.92
CA LEU A 16 8.55 3.41 -8.99
C LEU A 16 9.00 2.96 -10.39
N GLY A 17 8.75 3.78 -11.41
CA GLY A 17 9.06 3.48 -12.82
C GLY A 17 8.12 2.46 -13.46
N TYR A 18 7.04 2.05 -12.80
CA TYR A 18 6.05 1.10 -13.33
C TYR A 18 4.81 1.82 -13.85
N LYS A 19 4.18 1.28 -14.90
CA LYS A 19 2.83 1.67 -15.30
C LYS A 19 1.81 1.12 -14.29
N ASN A 20 0.67 1.79 -14.17
CA ASN A 20 -0.43 1.34 -13.31
C ASN A 20 -0.80 -0.13 -13.59
N GLU A 21 -0.99 -0.49 -14.86
CA GLU A 21 -1.30 -1.85 -15.30
C GLU A 21 -0.26 -2.90 -14.86
N GLU A 22 1.01 -2.50 -14.70
CA GLU A 22 2.07 -3.40 -14.25
C GLU A 22 2.05 -3.65 -12.75
N VAL A 23 1.34 -2.82 -11.96
CA VAL A 23 1.34 -2.89 -10.49
C VAL A 23 -0.01 -3.22 -9.88
N ILE A 24 -1.13 -2.95 -10.57
CA ILE A 24 -2.46 -3.37 -10.10
C ILE A 24 -2.49 -4.88 -9.84
N ASP A 25 -3.18 -5.28 -8.77
CA ASP A 25 -3.28 -6.66 -8.27
C ASP A 25 -1.97 -7.30 -7.78
N LYS A 26 -0.82 -6.65 -7.95
CA LYS A 26 0.43 -7.05 -7.30
C LYS A 26 0.39 -6.65 -5.83
N SER A 27 1.03 -7.47 -4.99
CA SER A 27 1.15 -7.17 -3.57
C SER A 27 2.29 -6.22 -3.32
N TRP A 28 2.11 -5.26 -2.41
CA TRP A 28 3.19 -4.38 -1.93
C TRP A 28 4.41 -5.17 -1.44
N TYR A 29 4.19 -6.36 -0.88
CA TYR A 29 5.27 -7.26 -0.45
C TYR A 29 6.23 -7.67 -1.57
N GLN A 30 5.80 -7.63 -2.83
CA GLN A 30 6.67 -7.96 -3.96
C GLN A 30 7.72 -6.89 -4.24
N PHE A 31 7.50 -5.66 -3.77
CA PHE A 31 8.38 -4.53 -3.98
C PHE A 31 9.17 -4.18 -2.71
N LEU A 32 8.80 -4.73 -1.55
CA LEU A 32 9.49 -4.44 -0.29
C LEU A 32 10.88 -5.05 -0.26
N HIS A 33 11.85 -4.26 0.21
CA HIS A 33 13.16 -4.80 0.55
C HIS A 33 13.02 -5.90 1.62
N PRO A 34 13.74 -7.04 1.50
CA PRO A 34 13.61 -8.18 2.41
C PRO A 34 13.71 -7.82 3.90
N ASP A 35 14.66 -6.96 4.28
CA ASP A 35 14.86 -6.47 5.65
C ASP A 35 13.58 -5.89 6.31
N HIS A 36 12.65 -5.37 5.50
CA HIS A 36 11.45 -4.69 5.98
C HIS A 36 10.21 -5.59 6.03
N LEU A 37 10.30 -6.84 5.52
CA LEU A 37 9.15 -7.74 5.41
C LEU A 37 8.51 -8.05 6.76
N VAL A 38 9.33 -8.34 7.78
CA VAL A 38 8.85 -8.71 9.12
C VAL A 38 8.12 -7.54 9.78
N GLU A 39 8.72 -6.34 9.73
CA GLU A 39 8.14 -5.14 10.33
C GLU A 39 6.83 -4.74 9.65
N VAL A 40 6.81 -4.72 8.31
CA VAL A 40 5.60 -4.37 7.54
C VAL A 40 4.52 -5.42 7.73
N ALA A 41 4.86 -6.72 7.79
CA ALA A 41 3.90 -7.78 8.09
C ALA A 41 3.25 -7.61 9.47
N TYR A 42 4.04 -7.28 10.49
CA TYR A 42 3.53 -7.01 11.84
C TYR A 42 2.56 -5.82 11.85
N LYS A 43 2.95 -4.69 11.25
CA LYS A 43 2.11 -3.48 11.19
C LYS A 43 0.84 -3.69 10.36
N HIS A 44 0.95 -4.38 9.22
CA HIS A 44 -0.19 -4.75 8.40
C HIS A 44 -1.17 -5.65 9.16
N ARG A 45 -0.68 -6.60 9.97
CA ARG A 45 -1.51 -7.45 10.82
C ARG A 45 -2.29 -6.62 11.85
N ILE A 46 -1.64 -5.69 12.54
CA ILE A 46 -2.30 -4.81 13.52
C ILE A 46 -3.43 -4.00 12.85
N LEU A 47 -3.12 -3.33 11.73
CA LEU A 47 -4.12 -2.55 10.98
C LEU A 47 -5.29 -3.42 10.50
N SER A 48 -5.00 -4.62 10.00
CA SER A 48 -6.04 -5.54 9.51
C SER A 48 -6.94 -6.07 10.63
N GLN A 49 -6.41 -6.27 11.84
CA GLN A 49 -7.17 -6.74 12.99
C GLN A 49 -8.09 -5.65 13.55
N ARG A 50 -7.57 -4.43 13.72
CA ARG A 50 -8.36 -3.32 14.27
C ARG A 50 -9.34 -2.73 13.24
N LYS A 51 -9.00 -2.82 11.95
CA LYS A 51 -9.75 -2.25 10.82
C LYS A 51 -9.93 -0.73 10.92
N ASP A 52 -9.05 -0.07 11.68
CA ASP A 52 -8.97 1.38 11.86
C ASP A 52 -7.53 1.81 12.17
N GLY A 53 -7.31 3.13 12.20
CA GLY A 53 -6.03 3.71 12.56
C GLY A 53 -5.00 3.81 11.44
N ALA A 54 -3.80 4.24 11.83
CA ALA A 54 -2.65 4.40 10.96
C ALA A 54 -1.35 3.98 11.65
N VAL A 55 -0.38 3.53 10.86
CA VAL A 55 0.98 3.20 11.31
C VAL A 55 1.99 3.79 10.32
N MET A 56 3.14 4.20 10.84
CA MET A 56 4.22 4.75 10.02
C MET A 56 5.40 3.79 9.95
N CYS A 57 6.10 3.76 8.81
CA CYS A 57 7.31 2.96 8.60
C CYS A 57 8.33 3.73 7.76
N LEU A 58 9.61 3.62 8.11
CA LEU A 58 10.71 3.95 7.22
C LEU A 58 11.12 2.67 6.48
N LEU A 59 10.96 2.62 5.17
CA LEU A 59 11.20 1.41 4.39
C LEU A 59 11.81 1.69 3.02
N ARG A 60 12.18 0.61 2.33
CA ARG A 60 12.70 0.61 0.96
C ARG A 60 11.78 -0.17 0.04
N LEU A 61 11.49 0.41 -1.13
CA LEU A 61 10.88 -0.29 -2.25
C LEU A 61 11.86 -0.49 -3.38
N GLN A 62 11.79 -1.63 -4.06
CA GLN A 62 12.47 -1.87 -5.31
C GLN A 62 11.70 -1.15 -6.42
N ILE A 63 12.41 -0.32 -7.18
CA ILE A 63 11.86 0.33 -8.37
C ILE A 63 12.26 -0.47 -9.62
N LYS A 64 11.71 -0.09 -10.78
CA LYS A 64 11.86 -0.86 -12.03
C LYS A 64 13.30 -1.08 -12.49
N ASP A 65 14.22 -0.18 -12.15
CA ASP A 65 15.65 -0.32 -12.46
C ASP A 65 16.43 -1.21 -11.46
N CYS A 66 15.71 -1.89 -10.57
CA CYS A 66 16.21 -2.75 -9.49
C CYS A 66 16.93 -2.01 -8.35
N SER A 67 16.96 -0.67 -8.35
CA SER A 67 17.47 0.12 -7.23
C SER A 67 16.44 0.23 -6.09
N TRP A 68 16.89 0.72 -4.94
CA TRP A 68 16.10 0.82 -3.72
C TRP A 68 15.76 2.28 -3.40
N LEU A 69 14.47 2.58 -3.37
CA LEU A 69 13.94 3.90 -3.03
C LEU A 69 13.58 3.95 -1.55
N TRP A 70 14.19 4.88 -0.80
CA TRP A 70 13.85 5.12 0.60
C TRP A 70 12.58 5.95 0.73
N LEU A 71 11.65 5.47 1.55
CA LEU A 71 10.35 6.08 1.77
C LEU A 71 10.04 6.19 3.26
N HIS A 72 9.61 7.39 3.68
CA HIS A 72 8.83 7.52 4.91
C HIS A 72 7.35 7.28 4.55
N THR A 73 6.76 6.21 5.05
CA THR A 73 5.45 5.70 4.63
C THR A 73 4.44 5.71 5.77
N VAL A 74 3.17 5.98 5.44
CA VAL A 74 2.03 5.87 6.36
C VAL A 74 1.00 4.95 5.75
N PHE A 75 0.65 3.88 6.47
CA PHE A 75 -0.44 2.97 6.12
C PHE A 75 -1.64 3.33 6.98
N ALA A 76 -2.76 3.73 6.37
CA ALA A 76 -3.98 4.12 7.09
C ALA A 76 -5.19 3.32 6.57
N VAL A 77 -5.95 2.71 7.48
CA VAL A 77 -7.20 2.05 7.09
C VAL A 77 -8.31 3.08 6.97
N LYS A 78 -8.99 3.11 5.83
CA LYS A 78 -10.21 3.91 5.64
C LYS A 78 -11.36 3.04 5.17
N ASN A 79 -12.55 3.40 5.64
CA ASN A 79 -13.79 2.73 5.26
C ASN A 79 -14.27 3.33 3.95
N ASN A 80 -14.20 2.55 2.88
CA ASN A 80 -14.77 2.95 1.61
C ASN A 80 -16.19 2.39 1.53
N LEU A 81 -17.17 3.28 1.65
CA LEU A 81 -18.57 2.98 1.46
C LEU A 81 -18.85 3.04 -0.03
N TRP A 82 -19.14 1.88 -0.64
CA TRP A 82 -19.66 1.86 -2.00
C TRP A 82 -21.13 1.44 -1.96
N TYR A 83 -21.90 2.04 -2.85
CA TYR A 83 -23.30 1.74 -3.06
C TYR A 83 -23.43 0.85 -4.31
N GLN A 84 -23.81 -0.42 -4.16
CA GLN A 84 -24.38 -1.16 -5.30
C GLN A 84 -25.89 -1.18 -5.14
N ALA A 85 -26.57 -0.75 -6.19
CA ALA A 85 -28.02 -0.71 -6.25
C ALA A 85 -28.68 -2.11 -6.06
N ALA A 86 -27.93 -3.20 -6.24
CA ALA A 86 -28.47 -4.57 -6.21
C ALA A 86 -28.34 -5.33 -4.87
N HIS A 87 -27.51 -4.90 -3.92
CA HIS A 87 -27.17 -5.71 -2.72
C HIS A 87 -27.08 -4.96 -1.39
N GLY A 88 -27.47 -3.69 -1.34
CA GLY A 88 -27.37 -2.87 -0.14
C GLY A 88 -25.94 -2.35 0.13
N LYS A 89 -25.77 -1.67 1.26
CA LYS A 89 -24.52 -1.01 1.65
C LYS A 89 -23.47 -2.04 2.07
N ARG A 90 -22.42 -2.24 1.26
CA ARG A 90 -21.30 -3.11 1.60
C ARG A 90 -20.06 -2.26 1.91
N MET A 91 -19.53 -2.40 3.12
CA MET A 91 -18.35 -1.66 3.57
C MET A 91 -17.08 -2.43 3.18
N ARG A 92 -16.17 -1.78 2.45
CA ARG A 92 -14.83 -2.32 2.17
C ARG A 92 -13.78 -1.47 2.88
N HIS A 93 -12.97 -2.10 3.72
CA HIS A 93 -11.79 -1.47 4.29
C HIS A 93 -10.67 -1.48 3.26
N LEU A 94 -10.05 -0.32 3.04
CA LEU A 94 -8.88 -0.17 2.18
C LEU A 94 -7.74 0.43 2.99
N ILE A 95 -6.51 0.02 2.69
CA ILE A 95 -5.31 0.64 3.22
C ILE A 95 -4.86 1.70 2.23
N TYR A 96 -4.91 2.96 2.66
CA TYR A 96 -4.34 4.08 1.94
C TYR A 96 -2.89 4.22 2.37
N ILE A 97 -1.99 4.25 1.39
CA ILE A 97 -0.56 4.38 1.63
C ILE A 97 -0.13 5.73 1.10
N THR A 98 0.35 6.60 1.98
CA THR A 98 1.02 7.84 1.60
C THR A 98 2.49 7.74 1.95
N TYR A 99 3.32 8.48 1.22
CA TYR A 99 4.75 8.42 1.45
C TYR A 99 5.46 9.72 1.04
N GLN A 100 6.64 9.92 1.61
CA GLN A 100 7.60 10.91 1.18
C GLN A 100 8.87 10.18 0.75
N VAL A 101 9.35 10.50 -0.45
CA VAL A 101 10.64 10.01 -0.96
C VAL A 101 11.76 10.72 -0.21
N LEU A 102 12.70 9.94 0.33
CA LEU A 102 13.88 10.47 1.01
C LEU A 102 15.02 10.57 0.00
N LYS A 103 15.66 11.75 -0.04
CA LYS A 103 16.84 12.05 -0.87
C LYS A 103 18.07 12.13 0.01
#